data_AF-A0A6V7KAR1-F1
#
_entry.id   AF-A0A6V7KAR1-F1
#
_cell.length_a   1.000
_cell.length_b   1.000
_cell.length_c   1.000
_cell.angle_alpha   90.00
_cell.angle_beta   90.00
_cell.angle_gamma   90.00
#
_symmetry.space_group_name_H-M   'P 1'
#
loop_
_entity.id
_entity.type
_entity.pdbx_description
1 polymer ?
#
loop_
_entity_poly.entity_id
_entity_poly.type
_entity_poly.pdbx_seq_one_letter_code
_entity_poly.pdbx_strand_id
1 'polypeptide(L)'
;SIEGEKPRDFKQQQKFIRFLLTVENKNESSNVAGTLDLFDEALTQFSDRCLNAVTETTQVLKETVNVVWISPPADSGCVLI
;
A
#
# COMPACT_ATOMS: atom_id res chain seq x y z
N SER A 1 7.76 38.93 29.64
CA SER A 1 6.54 38.29 29.13
C SER A 1 6.92 37.03 28.40
N ILE A 2 6.48 35.88 28.89
CA ILE A 2 6.74 34.57 28.28
C ILE A 2 5.93 34.47 26.98
N GLU A 3 6.60 34.33 25.85
CA GLU A 3 5.97 34.04 24.57
C GLU A 3 5.39 32.62 24.65
N GLY A 4 4.07 32.51 24.47
CA GLY A 4 3.37 31.24 24.55
C GLY A 4 3.85 30.28 23.46
N GLU A 5 4.42 29.16 23.89
CA GLU A 5 4.79 28.05 23.01
C GLU A 5 3.51 27.51 22.35
N LYS A 6 3.38 27.75 21.04
CA LYS A 6 2.25 27.25 20.23
C LYS A 6 2.23 25.73 20.34
N PRO A 7 1.13 25.10 20.82
CA PRO A 7 1.05 23.65 20.89
C PRO A 7 1.29 23.06 19.51
N ARG A 8 2.20 22.09 19.42
CA ARG A 8 2.38 21.29 18.22
C ARG A 8 1.03 20.62 17.92
N ASP A 9 0.44 20.99 16.79
CA ASP A 9 -0.80 20.41 16.30
C ASP A 9 -0.58 18.90 16.16
N PHE A 10 -1.13 18.11 17.09
CA PHE A 10 -1.13 16.66 16.99
C PHE A 10 -2.06 16.29 15.84
N LYS A 11 -1.56 16.34 14.61
CA LYS A 11 -2.27 15.73 13.47
C LYS A 11 -2.42 14.25 13.78
N GLN A 12 -3.61 13.87 14.27
CA GLN A 12 -4.00 12.48 14.41
C GLN A 12 -3.74 11.79 13.08
N GLN A 13 -2.87 10.78 13.09
CA GLN A 13 -2.60 10.00 11.89
C GLN A 13 -3.92 9.32 11.49
N GLN A 14 -4.37 9.61 10.28
CA GLN A 14 -5.60 9.04 9.75
C GLN A 14 -5.47 7.52 9.74
N LYS A 15 -6.47 6.81 10.27
CA LYS A 15 -6.45 5.35 10.38
C LYS A 15 -7.42 4.71 9.41
N PHE A 16 -7.11 3.50 8.97
CA PHE A 16 -7.95 2.71 8.07
C PHE A 16 -8.06 1.26 8.57
N ILE A 17 -9.08 0.54 8.09
CA ILE A 17 -9.26 -0.88 8.39
C ILE A 17 -8.99 -1.70 7.13
N ARG A 18 -9.66 -1.32 6.04
CA ARG A 18 -9.67 -2.04 4.78
C ARG A 18 -8.89 -1.31 3.70
N PHE A 19 -8.24 -2.08 2.85
CA PHE A 19 -7.57 -1.57 1.67
C PHE A 19 -7.49 -2.66 0.60
N LEU A 20 -7.31 -2.22 -0.64
CA LEU A 20 -6.90 -3.07 -1.74
C LEU A 20 -5.76 -2.36 -2.43
N LEU A 21 -4.60 -3.00 -2.46
CA LEU A 21 -3.41 -2.51 -3.14
C LEU A 21 -3.14 -3.39 -4.35
N THR A 22 -3.08 -2.78 -5.52
CA THR A 22 -2.87 -3.45 -6.81
C THR A 22 -1.68 -2.83 -7.51
N VAL A 23 -1.07 -3.59 -8.42
CA VAL A 23 -0.08 -3.02 -9.35
C VAL A 23 -0.46 -3.41 -10.76
N GLU A 24 -0.66 -2.39 -11.60
CA GLU A 24 -1.16 -2.52 -12.96
C GLU A 24 -0.21 -1.85 -13.94
N ASN A 25 -0.15 -2.37 -15.16
CA ASN A 25 0.56 -1.66 -16.23
C ASN A 25 -0.33 -0.53 -16.72
N LYS A 26 0.22 0.67 -16.93
CA LYS A 26 -0.53 1.80 -17.48
C LYS A 26 -1.16 1.46 -18.84
N ASN A 27 -0.54 0.55 -19.59
CA ASN A 27 -1.08 0.00 -20.81
C ASN A 27 -1.77 -1.33 -20.48
N GLU A 28 -3.10 -1.33 -20.48
CA GLU A 28 -3.99 -2.49 -20.27
C GLU A 28 -3.69 -3.72 -21.16
N SER A 29 -2.89 -3.53 -22.22
CA SER A 29 -2.47 -4.61 -23.12
C SER A 29 -1.34 -5.49 -22.57
N SER A 30 -0.69 -5.08 -21.48
CA SER A 30 0.39 -5.83 -20.83
C SER A 30 0.06 -6.15 -19.39
N ASN A 31 0.05 -7.43 -19.03
CA ASN A 31 -0.10 -7.86 -17.64
C ASN A 31 1.22 -7.80 -16.84
N VAL A 32 2.28 -7.23 -17.43
CA VAL A 32 3.61 -7.18 -16.81
C VAL A 32 3.72 -5.89 -16.00
N ALA A 33 3.36 -5.97 -14.71
CA ALA A 33 3.38 -4.83 -13.79
C ALA A 33 4.34 -5.03 -12.58
N GLY A 34 5.05 -6.15 -12.55
CA GLY A 34 5.86 -6.58 -11.41
C GLY A 34 5.07 -7.46 -10.46
N THR A 35 5.65 -7.78 -9.31
CA THR A 35 5.08 -8.71 -8.35
C THR A 35 5.08 -8.10 -6.95
N LEU A 36 3.94 -8.20 -6.27
CA LEU A 36 3.84 -7.87 -4.86
C LEU A 36 4.30 -9.04 -4.00
N ASP A 37 4.99 -8.74 -2.90
CA ASP A 37 5.35 -9.69 -1.85
C ASP A 37 5.03 -9.11 -0.47
N LEU A 38 4.72 -10.00 0.49
CA LEU A 38 4.21 -9.61 1.79
C LEU A 38 5.38 -9.24 2.73
N PHE A 39 5.31 -8.03 3.31
CA PHE A 39 6.28 -7.59 4.32
C PHE A 39 5.85 -8.01 5.74
N ASP A 40 4.55 -7.91 6.04
CA ASP A 40 3.98 -8.29 7.34
C ASP A 40 2.65 -9.04 7.14
N GLU A 41 2.74 -10.37 7.12
CA GLU A 41 1.60 -11.27 6.90
C GLU A 41 0.53 -11.17 7.99
N ALA A 42 0.87 -10.64 9.18
CA ALA A 42 -0.12 -10.47 10.25
C ALA A 42 -1.10 -9.33 9.94
N LEU A 43 -0.70 -8.38 9.09
CA LEU A 43 -1.51 -7.22 8.71
C LEU A 43 -1.97 -7.27 7.24
N THR A 44 -1.20 -7.91 6.36
CA THR A 44 -1.45 -7.97 4.92
C THR A 44 -1.48 -9.40 4.39
N GLN A 45 -2.33 -9.66 3.40
CA GLN A 45 -2.43 -10.95 2.71
C GLN A 45 -2.71 -10.73 1.22
N PHE A 46 -2.41 -11.74 0.40
CA PHE A 46 -2.86 -11.72 -1.00
C PHE A 46 -4.39 -11.85 -1.07
N SER A 47 -5.00 -11.15 -2.03
CA SER A 47 -6.44 -11.19 -2.25
C SER A 47 -6.85 -12.47 -2.97
N ASP A 48 -7.83 -13.19 -2.43
CA ASP A 48 -8.43 -14.36 -3.10
C ASP A 48 -9.31 -13.99 -4.31
N ARG A 49 -9.59 -12.70 -4.52
CA ARG A 49 -10.51 -12.20 -5.54
C ARG A 49 -9.82 -11.57 -6.74
N CYS A 50 -8.59 -11.13 -6.57
CA CYS A 50 -7.82 -10.40 -7.59
C CYS A 50 -6.37 -10.88 -7.57
N LEU A 51 -5.89 -11.33 -8.74
CA LEU A 51 -4.47 -11.65 -8.92
C LEU A 51 -3.61 -10.39 -8.73
N ASN A 52 -2.43 -10.58 -8.14
CA ASN A 52 -1.45 -9.52 -7.89
C ASN A 52 -2.02 -8.33 -7.07
N ALA A 53 -2.89 -8.64 -6.11
CA ALA A 53 -3.48 -7.67 -5.19
C ALA A 53 -3.25 -8.09 -3.73
N VAL A 54 -2.98 -7.11 -2.87
CA VAL A 54 -2.79 -7.27 -1.42
C VAL A 54 -3.90 -6.55 -0.67
N THR A 55 -4.42 -7.17 0.38
CA THR A 55 -5.52 -6.66 1.22
C THR A 55 -5.24 -6.91 2.71
N GLU A 56 -6.13 -6.48 3.59
CA GLU A 56 -5.97 -6.69 5.02
C GLU A 56 -6.16 -8.16 5.44
N THR A 57 -5.32 -8.65 6.34
CA THR A 57 -5.50 -9.95 7.01
C THR A 57 -6.59 -9.89 8.07
N THR A 58 -6.65 -8.77 8.80
CA THR A 58 -7.54 -8.57 9.95
C THR A 58 -8.25 -7.23 9.90
N GLN A 59 -9.38 -7.12 10.61
CA GLN A 59 -10.18 -5.89 10.71
C GLN A 59 -9.70 -4.93 11.81
N VAL A 60 -8.42 -4.99 12.18
CA VAL A 60 -7.80 -4.06 13.13
C VAL A 60 -7.57 -2.69 12.48
N LEU A 61 -7.66 -1.63 13.28
CA LEU A 61 -7.40 -0.25 12.88
C LEU A 61 -5.88 -0.03 12.69
N LYS A 62 -5.47 0.41 11.49
CA LYS A 62 -4.07 0.55 11.08
C LYS A 62 -3.77 2.01 10.72
N GLU A 63 -2.55 2.46 11.01
CA GLU A 63 -2.03 3.76 10.55
C GLU A 63 -1.17 3.61 9.28
N THR A 64 -0.58 2.43 9.07
CA THR A 64 0.32 2.14 7.95
C THR A 64 0.29 0.64 7.64
N VAL A 65 0.47 0.30 6.36
CA VAL A 65 0.80 -1.05 5.89
C VAL A 65 1.98 -0.93 4.94
N ASN A 66 2.82 -1.97 4.89
CA ASN A 66 3.96 -2.03 4.00
C ASN A 66 3.88 -3.31 3.17
N VAL A 67 4.30 -3.23 1.92
CA VAL A 67 4.46 -4.37 1.02
C VAL A 67 5.79 -4.21 0.27
N VAL A 68 6.33 -5.32 -0.21
CA VAL A 68 7.45 -5.29 -1.13
C VAL A 68 6.88 -5.32 -2.54
N TRP A 69 7.41 -4.47 -3.43
CA TRP A 69 7.12 -4.54 -4.85
C TRP A 69 8.42 -4.82 -5.61
N ILE A 70 8.41 -5.91 -6.37
CA ILE A 70 9.52 -6.32 -7.22
C ILE A 70 9.22 -5.81 -8.63
N SER A 71 10.10 -4.93 -9.11
CA SER A 71 9.93 -4.29 -10.41
C SER A 71 9.91 -5.32 -11.55
N PRO A 72 9.07 -5.13 -12.57
CA PRO A 72 9.14 -5.95 -13.77
C PRO A 72 10.47 -5.76 -14.53
N PRO A 73 10.77 -6.61 -15.53
CA PRO A 73 11.93 -6.43 -16.39
C PRO A 73 12.01 -5.04 -17.03
N ALA A 74 13.22 -4.64 -17.43
CA ALA A 74 13.41 -3.42 -18.20
C ALA A 74 12.50 -3.40 -19.44
N ASP A 75 12.10 -2.20 -19.87
CA ASP A 75 11.22 -1.97 -21.01
C ASP A 75 9.77 -2.47 -20.86
N SER A 76 9.35 -2.87 -19.64
CA SER A 76 7.94 -3.23 -19.36
C SER A 76 6.98 -2.03 -19.35
N GLY A 77 7.49 -0.82 -19.46
CA GLY A 77 6.70 0.42 -19.52
C GLY A 77 6.37 1.02 -18.14
N CYS A 78 5.34 1.84 -18.10
CA CYS A 78 4.90 2.50 -16.87
C CYS A 78 3.95 1.60 -16.08
N VAL A 79 4.07 1.64 -14.75
CA VAL A 79 3.19 0.96 -13.82
C VAL A 79 2.43 1.96 -12.95
N LEU A 80 1.23 1.57 -12.52
CA LEU A 80 0.38 2.29 -11.59
C LEU A 80 0.20 1.45 -10.32
N ILE A 81 0.28 2.09 -9.16
CA ILE A 81 0.08 1.52 -7.83
C ILE A 81 -1.00 2.35 -7.13
#